data_AF-A0A7X9H931-F1
#
_entry.id   AF-A0A7X9H931-F1
#
_cell.length_a   1.000
_cell.length_b   1.000
_cell.length_c   1.000
_cell.angle_alpha   90.00
_cell.angle_beta   90.00
_cell.angle_gamma   90.00
#
_symmetry.space_group_name_H-M   'P 1'
#
loop_
_entity.id
_entity.type
_entity.pdbx_description
1 polymer ?
#
loop_
_entity_poly.entity_id
_entity_poly.type
_entity_poly.pdbx_seq_one_letter_code
_entity_poly.pdbx_strand_id
1 'polypeptide(L)'
;MVIAIILTVISNDKKKKEREEAMSQAIETIPDFTPTMKITGVDNRFTFATDNEHQRIIYIVGLHKQIFNYEDIISVELIEDNNVMLKKSTGRTIGGAILGGAVAGSVGAVVGGLSGSSKQQNLHSSVKVKILLRNNPVPSLEIACYDYRTMGVETKPVSDDHPLYRQGKNDAIRITDTLSVIIDAVDRAHNTKNKKISPISGSIADEIAKLAELKDKGILTENEFAAQKAKILNQDSSTKPNTPLKLDLPTSNSFDDEWREILRAEGKLEACKRYKEAMGVSLAMAKEYIDSIE
;
A
#
# COMPACT_ATOMS: atom_id res chain seq x y z
N MET A 1 1.35 -26.74 -35.47
CA MET A 1 1.17 -25.40 -34.85
C MET A 1 -0.22 -25.22 -34.24
N VAL A 2 -1.30 -25.47 -34.98
CA VAL A 2 -2.69 -25.31 -34.48
C VAL A 2 -3.00 -26.16 -33.24
N ILE A 3 -2.58 -27.43 -33.21
CA ILE A 3 -2.79 -28.33 -32.05
C ILE A 3 -2.08 -27.81 -30.79
N ALA A 4 -0.85 -27.26 -30.92
CA ALA A 4 -0.11 -26.72 -29.79
C ALA A 4 -0.75 -25.43 -29.22
N ILE A 5 -1.36 -24.61 -30.09
CA ILE A 5 -2.13 -23.43 -29.67
C ILE A 5 -3.40 -23.87 -28.93
N ILE A 6 -4.13 -24.86 -29.46
CA ILE A 6 -5.34 -25.40 -28.83
C ILE A 6 -5.03 -25.98 -27.43
N LEU A 7 -3.96 -26.76 -27.30
CA LEU A 7 -3.54 -27.31 -26.00
C LEU A 7 -3.16 -26.22 -24.99
N THR A 8 -2.49 -25.15 -25.44
CA THR A 8 -2.13 -24.01 -24.59
C THR A 8 -3.38 -23.26 -24.10
N VAL A 9 -4.36 -23.03 -24.98
CA VAL A 9 -5.63 -22.38 -24.63
C VAL A 9 -6.40 -23.21 -23.60
N ILE A 10 -6.56 -24.52 -23.84
CA ILE A 10 -7.24 -25.44 -22.91
C ILE A 10 -6.57 -25.45 -21.53
N SER A 11 -5.23 -25.44 -21.48
CA SER A 11 -4.51 -25.40 -20.21
C SER A 11 -4.72 -24.09 -19.44
N ASN A 12 -4.85 -22.96 -20.13
CA ASN A 12 -5.07 -21.66 -19.48
C ASN A 12 -6.49 -21.54 -18.93
N ASP A 13 -7.49 -22.03 -19.65
CA ASP A 13 -8.89 -22.06 -19.19
C ASP A 13 -9.05 -22.95 -17.96
N LYS A 14 -8.41 -24.13 -17.95
CA LYS A 14 -8.41 -25.00 -16.78
C LYS A 14 -7.81 -24.30 -15.56
N LYS A 15 -6.63 -23.69 -15.70
CA LYS A 15 -5.98 -22.94 -14.62
C LYS A 15 -6.83 -21.75 -14.15
N LYS A 16 -7.54 -21.08 -15.05
CA LYS A 16 -8.46 -19.98 -14.71
C LYS A 16 -9.61 -20.45 -13.83
N LYS A 17 -10.18 -21.61 -14.16
CA LYS A 17 -11.25 -22.23 -13.37
C LYS A 17 -10.75 -22.68 -11.98
N GLU A 18 -9.59 -23.35 -11.91
CA GLU A 18 -8.98 -23.77 -10.65
C GLU A 18 -8.72 -22.57 -9.71
N ARG A 19 -8.29 -21.43 -10.25
CA ARG A 19 -8.09 -20.20 -9.47
C ARG A 19 -9.41 -19.59 -8.99
N GLU A 20 -10.44 -19.60 -9.83
CA GLU A 20 -11.77 -19.12 -9.48
C GLU A 20 -12.38 -19.93 -8.33
N GLU A 21 -12.23 -21.26 -8.38
CA GLU A 21 -12.67 -22.16 -7.31
C GLU A 21 -11.89 -21.90 -6.01
N ALA A 22 -10.56 -21.79 -6.08
CA ALA A 22 -9.73 -21.48 -4.92
C ALA A 22 -10.09 -20.14 -4.27
N MET A 23 -10.29 -19.09 -5.07
CA MET A 23 -10.67 -17.77 -4.56
C MET A 23 -12.08 -17.75 -3.99
N SER A 24 -13.02 -18.52 -4.57
CA SER A 24 -14.38 -18.64 -4.04
C SER A 24 -14.37 -19.31 -2.66
N GLN A 25 -13.62 -20.40 -2.51
CA GLN A 25 -13.41 -21.06 -1.22
C GLN A 25 -12.74 -20.13 -0.21
N ALA A 26 -11.73 -19.37 -0.62
CA ALA A 26 -11.06 -18.41 0.26
C ALA A 26 -12.03 -17.36 0.81
N ILE A 27 -13.00 -16.89 0.00
CA ILE A 27 -14.01 -15.90 0.40
C ILE A 27 -15.01 -16.48 1.42
N GLU A 28 -15.48 -17.72 1.22
CA GLU A 28 -16.45 -18.36 2.11
C GLU A 28 -15.91 -18.57 3.54
N THR A 29 -14.57 -18.63 3.69
CA THR A 29 -13.92 -18.80 4.99
C THR A 29 -13.72 -17.51 5.79
N ILE A 30 -14.20 -16.37 5.30
CA ILE A 30 -14.01 -15.08 5.98
C ILE A 30 -15.24 -14.79 6.85
N PRO A 31 -15.16 -14.94 8.18
CA PRO A 31 -16.24 -14.52 9.05
C PRO A 31 -16.38 -12.99 9.01
N ASP A 32 -17.62 -12.53 9.07
CA ASP A 32 -17.97 -11.11 9.26
C ASP A 32 -17.38 -10.17 8.19
N PHE A 33 -17.44 -10.56 6.91
CA PHE A 33 -17.02 -9.71 5.79
C PHE A 33 -18.19 -9.42 4.84
N THR A 34 -18.53 -8.14 4.71
CA THR A 34 -19.60 -7.63 3.86
C THR A 34 -18.98 -6.88 2.66
N PRO A 35 -18.73 -7.55 1.51
CA PRO A 35 -18.08 -6.91 0.37
C PRO A 35 -18.93 -5.75 -0.16
N THR A 36 -18.42 -4.53 -0.02
CA THR A 36 -18.98 -3.32 -0.62
C THR A 36 -18.48 -3.12 -2.05
N MET A 37 -17.22 -3.46 -2.30
CA MET A 37 -16.65 -3.53 -3.65
C MET A 37 -15.86 -4.83 -3.78
N LYS A 38 -15.94 -5.46 -4.96
CA LYS A 38 -15.13 -6.63 -5.33
C LYS A 38 -14.57 -6.43 -6.73
N ILE A 39 -13.27 -6.67 -6.89
CA ILE A 39 -12.55 -6.67 -8.16
C ILE A 39 -11.88 -8.03 -8.29
N THR A 40 -12.19 -8.74 -9.38
CA THR A 40 -11.50 -9.97 -9.78
C THR A 40 -10.53 -9.63 -10.89
N GLY A 41 -9.24 -9.82 -10.61
CA GLY A 41 -8.18 -9.44 -11.53
C GLY A 41 -8.14 -10.27 -12.80
N VAL A 42 -7.30 -9.84 -13.75
CA VAL A 42 -7.01 -10.54 -15.01
C VAL A 42 -6.82 -12.03 -14.78
N ASP A 43 -7.52 -12.82 -15.59
CA ASP A 43 -7.57 -14.28 -15.52
C ASP A 43 -7.98 -14.87 -14.16
N ASN A 44 -8.63 -14.14 -13.25
CA ASN A 44 -8.87 -14.60 -11.87
C ASN A 44 -7.56 -14.84 -11.10
N ARG A 45 -6.55 -13.98 -11.25
CA ARG A 45 -5.29 -14.11 -10.49
C ARG A 45 -5.36 -13.58 -9.07
N PHE A 46 -6.26 -12.64 -8.83
CA PHE A 46 -6.49 -12.11 -7.50
C PHE A 46 -7.94 -11.67 -7.33
N THR A 47 -8.36 -11.56 -6.08
CA THR A 47 -9.53 -10.76 -5.68
C THR A 47 -9.07 -9.66 -4.75
N PHE A 48 -9.47 -8.43 -5.05
CA PHE A 48 -9.41 -7.31 -4.11
C PHE A 48 -10.84 -6.95 -3.74
N ALA A 49 -11.13 -6.83 -2.46
CA ALA A 49 -12.43 -6.39 -2.00
C ALA A 49 -12.31 -5.45 -0.80
N THR A 50 -13.34 -4.64 -0.62
CA THR A 50 -13.45 -3.68 0.48
C THR A 50 -14.73 -3.93 1.24
N ASP A 51 -14.70 -3.73 2.54
CA ASP A 51 -15.83 -3.83 3.45
C ASP A 51 -15.91 -2.50 4.22
N ASN A 52 -16.89 -1.68 3.84
CA ASN A 52 -17.09 -0.38 4.46
C ASN A 52 -17.79 -0.46 5.82
N GLU A 53 -18.49 -1.57 6.10
CA GLU A 53 -19.17 -1.79 7.37
C GLU A 53 -18.15 -2.07 8.48
N HIS A 54 -17.20 -2.96 8.20
CA HIS A 54 -16.13 -3.33 9.12
C HIS A 54 -14.82 -2.56 8.89
N GLN A 55 -14.76 -1.68 7.89
CA GLN A 55 -13.61 -0.84 7.53
C GLN A 55 -12.33 -1.63 7.26
N ARG A 56 -12.44 -2.66 6.41
CA ARG A 56 -11.32 -3.55 6.05
C ARG A 56 -11.20 -3.73 4.55
N ILE A 57 -9.97 -3.89 4.07
CA ILE A 57 -9.69 -4.42 2.73
C ILE A 57 -9.28 -5.88 2.83
N ILE A 58 -9.51 -6.62 1.75
CA ILE A 58 -8.99 -7.95 1.57
C ILE A 58 -8.33 -8.10 0.21
N TYR A 59 -7.21 -8.80 0.21
CA TYR A 59 -6.49 -9.24 -0.98
C TYR A 59 -6.34 -10.76 -0.95
N ILE A 60 -6.73 -11.42 -2.03
CA ILE A 60 -6.74 -12.88 -2.16
C ILE A 60 -5.98 -13.28 -3.42
N VAL A 61 -5.09 -14.26 -3.32
CA VAL A 61 -4.40 -14.91 -4.44
C VAL A 61 -4.42 -16.42 -4.22
N GLY A 62 -5.14 -17.14 -5.08
CA GLY A 62 -5.40 -18.57 -4.85
C GLY A 62 -6.14 -18.78 -3.52
N LEU A 63 -5.53 -19.53 -2.60
CA LEU A 63 -6.06 -19.76 -1.24
C LEU A 63 -5.51 -18.79 -0.18
N HIS A 64 -4.50 -17.99 -0.53
CA HIS A 64 -3.89 -17.05 0.41
C HIS A 64 -4.72 -15.78 0.49
N LYS A 65 -5.00 -15.33 1.72
CA LYS A 65 -5.77 -14.12 2.02
C LYS A 65 -4.99 -13.21 2.96
N GLN A 66 -5.06 -11.90 2.70
CA GLN A 66 -4.50 -10.85 3.53
C GLN A 66 -5.58 -9.82 3.81
N ILE A 67 -5.79 -9.48 5.08
CA ILE A 67 -6.85 -8.56 5.55
C ILE A 67 -6.18 -7.40 6.26
N PHE A 68 -6.55 -6.18 5.92
CA PHE A 68 -6.00 -4.96 6.53
C PHE A 68 -7.11 -3.99 6.89
N ASN A 69 -6.98 -3.29 8.02
CA ASN A 69 -7.92 -2.23 8.37
C ASN A 69 -7.65 -0.98 7.53
N TYR A 70 -8.68 -0.16 7.33
CA TYR A 70 -8.54 1.12 6.65
C TYR A 70 -7.54 2.05 7.35
N GLU A 71 -7.49 2.02 8.69
CA GLU A 71 -6.58 2.86 9.47
C GLU A 71 -5.10 2.50 9.29
N ASP A 72 -4.81 1.27 8.86
CA ASP A 72 -3.45 0.79 8.63
C ASP A 72 -2.90 1.24 7.27
N ILE A 73 -3.74 1.76 6.37
CA ILE A 73 -3.34 2.17 5.02
C ILE A 73 -2.66 3.54 5.09
N ILE A 74 -1.36 3.58 4.75
CA ILE A 74 -0.54 4.80 4.74
C ILE A 74 -0.57 5.46 3.37
N SER A 75 -0.40 4.67 2.30
CA SER A 75 -0.39 5.21 0.94
C SER A 75 -0.76 4.16 -0.10
N VAL A 76 -1.18 4.63 -1.27
CA VAL A 76 -1.39 3.83 -2.47
C VAL A 76 -0.69 4.48 -3.66
N GLU A 77 -0.05 3.66 -4.49
CA GLU A 77 0.64 4.05 -5.73
C GLU A 77 0.14 3.19 -6.90
N LEU A 78 -0.24 3.84 -8.00
CA LEU A 78 -0.43 3.20 -9.30
C LEU A 78 0.89 3.24 -10.07
N ILE A 79 1.41 2.08 -10.45
CA ILE A 79 2.69 1.94 -11.13
C ILE A 79 2.48 1.28 -12.49
N GLU A 80 2.91 1.96 -13.54
CA GLU A 80 2.85 1.49 -14.94
C GLU A 80 4.27 1.49 -15.51
N ASP A 81 4.74 0.32 -15.94
CA ASP A 81 6.10 0.13 -16.49
C ASP A 81 7.21 0.70 -15.59
N ASN A 82 7.09 0.46 -14.28
CA ASN A 82 7.96 0.98 -13.20
C ASN A 82 7.90 2.49 -12.98
N ASN A 83 7.01 3.21 -13.67
CA ASN A 83 6.76 4.62 -13.43
C ASN A 83 5.54 4.78 -12.52
N VAL A 84 5.66 5.58 -11.46
CA VAL A 84 4.53 5.94 -10.61
C VAL A 84 3.65 6.93 -11.37
N MET A 85 2.42 6.51 -11.70
CA MET A 85 1.43 7.33 -12.41
C MET A 85 0.57 8.16 -11.46
N LEU A 86 0.23 7.58 -10.30
CA LEU A 86 -0.57 8.24 -9.27
C LEU A 86 -0.07 7.80 -7.90
N LYS A 87 -0.04 8.73 -6.95
CA LYS A 87 0.30 8.45 -5.54
C LYS A 87 -0.61 9.24 -4.60
N LYS A 88 -1.21 8.54 -3.63
CA LYS A 88 -1.95 9.14 -2.53
C LYS A 88 -1.39 8.63 -1.20
N SER A 89 -1.24 9.51 -0.23
CA SER A 89 -0.83 9.16 1.13
C SER A 89 -1.69 9.86 2.17
N THR A 90 -1.72 9.31 3.39
CA THR A 90 -2.37 9.95 4.53
C THR A 90 -1.67 11.27 4.84
N GLY A 91 -2.42 12.32 5.14
CA GLY A 91 -1.88 13.62 5.56
C GLY A 91 -1.13 13.59 6.90
N ARG A 92 -1.21 12.48 7.64
CA ARG A 92 -0.57 12.26 8.95
C ARG A 92 0.91 11.89 8.86
N THR A 93 1.42 11.57 7.68
CA THR A 93 2.86 11.30 7.50
C THR A 93 3.61 12.64 7.50
N ILE A 94 4.63 12.78 8.34
CA ILE A 94 5.50 13.97 8.42
C ILE A 94 6.12 14.16 7.03
N GLY A 95 5.62 15.14 6.25
CA GLY A 95 5.96 15.33 4.83
C GLY A 95 4.86 14.95 3.83
N GLY A 96 3.58 15.03 4.23
CA GLY A 96 2.38 14.71 3.43
C GLY A 96 2.33 15.40 2.07
N ALA A 97 3.03 14.84 1.10
CA ALA A 97 2.94 15.19 -0.29
C ALA A 97 1.59 14.66 -0.82
N ILE A 98 0.57 15.51 -0.77
CA ILE A 98 -0.63 15.35 -1.59
C ILE A 98 -0.18 15.61 -3.05
N LEU A 99 0.37 14.59 -3.71
CA LEU A 99 0.55 14.59 -5.16
C LEU A 99 -0.74 14.13 -5.84
N GLY A 100 -1.79 14.94 -5.67
CA GLY A 100 -2.97 14.85 -6.52
C GLY A 100 -2.62 15.35 -7.93
N GLY A 101 -2.19 14.45 -8.81
CA GLY A 101 -2.26 14.66 -10.26
C GLY A 101 -0.99 15.09 -11.02
N ALA A 102 0.17 15.22 -10.39
CA ALA A 102 1.42 15.42 -11.13
C ALA A 102 2.61 14.79 -10.40
N VAL A 103 3.02 13.58 -10.80
CA VAL A 103 4.35 13.07 -10.45
C VAL A 103 5.38 13.83 -11.28
N ALA A 104 5.76 15.01 -10.78
CA ALA A 104 7.00 15.65 -11.17
C ALA A 104 8.14 14.68 -10.81
N GLY A 105 8.91 14.27 -11.84
CA GLY A 105 9.83 13.14 -11.79
C GLY A 105 10.75 13.07 -10.57
N SER A 106 10.74 11.94 -9.90
CA SER A 106 11.77 11.45 -8.96
C SER A 106 11.27 10.07 -8.49
N VAL A 107 11.65 8.94 -9.07
CA VAL A 107 12.99 8.36 -9.14
C VAL A 107 12.95 7.33 -10.28
N GLY A 108 13.74 7.50 -11.34
CA GLY A 108 13.88 6.48 -12.40
C GLY A 108 13.90 6.92 -13.86
N ALA A 109 13.89 8.23 -14.17
CA ALA A 109 14.12 8.71 -15.53
C ALA A 109 15.58 8.52 -15.95
N VAL A 110 16.01 7.27 -16.20
CA VAL A 110 17.09 7.02 -17.15
C VAL A 110 16.44 7.14 -18.52
N VAL A 111 16.44 8.36 -19.03
CA VAL A 111 16.23 8.65 -20.45
C VAL A 111 17.43 8.06 -21.20
N GLY A 112 17.36 6.76 -21.52
CA GLY A 112 18.25 6.12 -22.48
C GLY A 112 17.86 6.58 -23.88
N GLY A 113 18.73 7.39 -24.49
CA GLY A 113 18.46 8.06 -25.76
C GLY A 113 18.17 7.10 -26.91
N LEU A 114 16.89 7.03 -27.31
CA LEU A 114 16.43 6.67 -28.65
C LEU A 114 15.16 7.49 -28.94
N SER A 115 15.32 8.81 -29.07
CA SER A 115 14.35 9.66 -29.77
C SER A 115 14.57 9.47 -31.27
N GLY A 116 14.04 8.36 -31.80
CA GLY A 116 14.00 8.05 -33.22
C GLY A 116 12.54 8.02 -33.65
N SER A 117 12.11 9.07 -34.34
CA SER A 117 10.80 9.26 -34.95
C SER A 117 10.25 8.01 -35.64
N SER A 118 9.34 7.32 -34.96
CA SER A 118 8.36 6.42 -35.57
C SER A 118 7.09 6.49 -34.73
N LYS A 119 5.91 6.15 -35.26
CA LYS A 119 4.68 5.98 -34.47
C LYS A 119 4.96 4.93 -33.40
N GLN A 120 5.44 5.38 -32.24
CA GLN A 120 5.77 4.55 -31.11
C GLN A 120 4.43 4.06 -30.56
N GLN A 121 4.03 2.84 -30.95
CA GLN A 121 2.95 2.17 -30.25
C GLN A 121 3.41 2.09 -28.80
N ASN A 122 2.69 2.73 -27.88
CA ASN A 122 2.99 2.60 -26.45
C ASN A 122 2.81 1.12 -26.11
N LEU A 123 3.92 0.44 -25.86
CA LEU A 123 3.93 -0.97 -25.50
C LEU A 123 4.14 -1.09 -23.99
N HIS A 124 3.23 -1.80 -23.35
CA HIS A 124 3.13 -1.92 -21.91
C HIS A 124 3.53 -3.31 -21.43
N SER A 125 4.38 -3.31 -20.41
CA SER A 125 4.90 -4.51 -19.77
C SER A 125 4.10 -4.87 -18.52
N SER A 126 3.79 -3.90 -17.67
CA SER A 126 3.13 -4.19 -16.39
C SER A 126 2.34 -3.02 -15.82
N VAL A 127 1.27 -3.35 -15.10
CA VAL A 127 0.53 -2.42 -14.25
C VAL A 127 0.37 -3.02 -12.86
N LYS A 128 0.71 -2.25 -11.83
CA LYS A 128 0.68 -2.70 -10.43
C LYS A 128 0.09 -1.63 -9.52
N VAL A 129 -0.49 -2.07 -8.40
CA VAL A 129 -0.83 -1.19 -7.28
C VAL A 129 0.05 -1.54 -6.10
N LYS A 130 0.71 -0.53 -5.51
CA LYS A 130 1.51 -0.69 -4.30
C LYS A 130 0.83 0.02 -3.14
N ILE A 131 0.59 -0.71 -2.06
CA ILE A 131 -0.06 -0.20 -0.84
C ILE A 131 0.96 -0.25 0.27
N LEU A 132 1.23 0.90 0.89
CA LEU A 132 2.06 0.98 2.10
C LEU A 132 1.15 0.87 3.32
N LEU A 133 1.52 0.00 4.25
CA LEU A 133 0.75 -0.40 5.41
C LEU A 133 1.55 -0.11 6.69
N ARG A 134 0.83 0.25 7.75
CA ARG A 134 1.35 0.42 9.10
C ARG A 134 1.46 -0.93 9.80
N ASN A 135 2.42 -1.06 10.72
CA ASN A 135 2.53 -2.18 11.66
C ASN A 135 2.48 -3.57 10.99
N ASN A 136 3.02 -3.68 9.78
CA ASN A 136 3.10 -4.94 9.04
C ASN A 136 4.58 -5.29 8.83
N PRO A 137 5.04 -6.51 9.18
CA PRO A 137 6.41 -6.96 8.93
C PRO A 137 6.79 -6.89 7.44
N VAL A 138 5.81 -7.01 6.54
CA VAL A 138 5.93 -6.66 5.12
C VAL A 138 5.13 -5.38 4.89
N PRO A 139 5.73 -4.19 5.06
CA PRO A 139 4.99 -2.94 5.08
C PRO A 139 4.39 -2.56 3.73
N SER A 140 4.73 -3.28 2.64
CA SER A 140 4.19 -3.01 1.31
C SER A 140 3.50 -4.22 0.70
N LEU A 141 2.22 -4.08 0.37
CA LEU A 141 1.49 -5.02 -0.46
C LEU A 141 1.58 -4.57 -1.93
N GLU A 142 2.04 -5.44 -2.83
CA GLU A 142 2.03 -5.21 -4.27
C GLU A 142 1.00 -6.12 -4.97
N ILE A 143 0.07 -5.49 -5.70
CA ILE A 143 -0.95 -6.18 -6.50
C ILE A 143 -0.56 -6.06 -7.97
N ALA A 144 -0.17 -7.16 -8.58
CA ALA A 144 0.10 -7.22 -10.02
C ALA A 144 -1.23 -7.32 -10.81
N CYS A 145 -1.71 -6.19 -11.33
CA CYS A 145 -2.95 -6.13 -12.09
C CYS A 145 -2.76 -6.55 -13.56
N TYR A 146 -1.56 -6.33 -14.11
CA TYR A 146 -1.13 -6.85 -15.41
C TYR A 146 0.38 -7.09 -15.41
N ASP A 147 0.82 -8.19 -16.00
CA ASP A 147 2.22 -8.47 -16.30
C ASP A 147 2.30 -9.34 -17.56
N TYR A 148 2.90 -8.83 -18.64
CA TYR A 148 2.98 -9.53 -19.93
C TYR A 148 3.68 -10.90 -19.84
N ARG A 149 4.60 -11.09 -18.89
CA ARG A 149 5.36 -12.34 -18.73
C ARG A 149 4.51 -13.43 -18.10
N THR A 150 3.59 -13.03 -17.23
CA THR A 150 2.80 -13.98 -16.47
C THR A 150 1.39 -14.10 -17.04
N MET A 151 0.81 -13.04 -17.59
CA MET A 151 -0.59 -12.92 -18.05
C MET A 151 -0.72 -12.77 -19.58
N GLY A 152 0.38 -12.46 -20.30
CA GLY A 152 0.36 -12.32 -21.75
C GLY A 152 0.35 -13.67 -22.47
N VAL A 153 -0.30 -13.72 -23.62
CA VAL A 153 -0.24 -14.86 -24.55
C VAL A 153 1.06 -14.81 -25.36
N GLU A 154 1.48 -13.60 -25.69
CA GLU A 154 2.74 -13.30 -26.34
C GLU A 154 3.69 -12.82 -25.26
N THR A 155 4.86 -13.44 -25.10
CA THR A 155 5.87 -13.07 -24.08
C THR A 155 6.57 -11.75 -24.44
N LYS A 156 5.81 -10.75 -24.87
CA LYS A 156 6.26 -9.42 -25.27
C LYS A 156 5.28 -8.35 -24.73
N PRO A 157 5.76 -7.12 -24.50
CA PRO A 157 4.91 -5.97 -24.18
C PRO A 157 3.81 -5.75 -25.23
N VAL A 158 2.65 -5.25 -24.80
CA VAL A 158 1.44 -5.15 -25.63
C VAL A 158 0.97 -3.71 -25.77
N SER A 159 0.24 -3.39 -26.84
CA SER A 159 -0.30 -2.03 -27.03
C SER A 159 -1.45 -1.71 -26.07
N ASP A 160 -1.83 -0.44 -26.02
CA ASP A 160 -2.96 0.06 -25.25
C ASP A 160 -4.29 -0.67 -25.52
N ASP A 161 -4.46 -1.23 -26.71
CA ASP A 161 -5.70 -1.91 -27.13
C ASP A 161 -5.80 -3.36 -26.63
N HIS A 162 -4.73 -3.92 -26.06
CA HIS A 162 -4.71 -5.32 -25.64
C HIS A 162 -5.68 -5.57 -24.48
N PRO A 163 -6.67 -6.48 -24.61
CA PRO A 163 -7.76 -6.62 -23.63
C PRO A 163 -7.32 -6.86 -22.19
N LEU A 164 -6.31 -7.73 -21.99
CA LEU A 164 -5.81 -8.05 -20.65
C LEU A 164 -5.09 -6.86 -20.00
N TYR A 165 -4.39 -6.05 -20.81
CA TYR A 165 -3.74 -4.85 -20.32
C TYR A 165 -4.80 -3.79 -19.95
N ARG A 166 -5.80 -3.56 -20.81
CA ARG A 166 -6.90 -2.63 -20.53
C ARG A 166 -7.66 -3.02 -19.27
N GLN A 167 -7.95 -4.31 -19.11
CA GLN A 167 -8.58 -4.82 -17.89
C GLN A 167 -7.69 -4.54 -16.67
N GLY A 168 -6.43 -4.98 -16.70
CA GLY A 168 -5.51 -4.78 -15.57
C GLY A 168 -5.28 -3.31 -15.22
N LYS A 169 -5.22 -2.43 -16.22
CA LYS A 169 -5.13 -0.97 -16.02
C LYS A 169 -6.38 -0.41 -15.35
N ASN A 170 -7.56 -0.80 -15.83
CA ASN A 170 -8.83 -0.39 -15.21
C ASN A 170 -8.97 -0.92 -13.77
N ASP A 171 -8.58 -2.16 -13.52
CA ASP A 171 -8.60 -2.75 -12.18
C ASP A 171 -7.66 -1.98 -11.24
N ALA A 172 -6.44 -1.67 -11.68
CA ALA A 172 -5.46 -0.92 -10.90
C ALA A 172 -5.94 0.50 -10.57
N ILE A 173 -6.54 1.20 -11.54
CA ILE A 173 -7.14 2.52 -11.35
C ILE A 173 -8.26 2.44 -10.30
N ARG A 174 -9.19 1.49 -10.44
CA ARG A 174 -10.32 1.33 -9.51
C ARG A 174 -9.86 1.04 -8.08
N ILE A 175 -8.86 0.17 -7.90
CA ILE A 175 -8.27 -0.11 -6.58
C ILE A 175 -7.66 1.18 -6.02
N THR A 176 -6.86 1.88 -6.82
CA THR A 176 -6.16 3.11 -6.40
C THR A 176 -7.13 4.23 -6.00
N ASP A 177 -8.18 4.45 -6.80
CA ASP A 177 -9.21 5.45 -6.53
C ASP A 177 -9.99 5.11 -5.24
N THR A 178 -10.36 3.83 -5.09
CA THR A 178 -11.09 3.38 -3.90
C THR A 178 -10.25 3.57 -2.63
N LEU A 179 -8.98 3.19 -2.68
CA LEU A 179 -8.05 3.39 -1.57
C LEU A 179 -7.79 4.86 -1.29
N SER A 180 -7.77 5.71 -2.32
CA SER A 180 -7.64 7.16 -2.14
C SER A 180 -8.82 7.75 -1.38
N VAL A 181 -10.04 7.32 -1.71
CA VAL A 181 -11.26 7.71 -1.00
C VAL A 181 -11.25 7.21 0.45
N ILE A 182 -10.79 5.98 0.68
CA ILE A 182 -10.64 5.41 2.03
C ILE A 182 -9.66 6.25 2.86
N ILE A 183 -8.48 6.57 2.30
CA ILE A 183 -7.47 7.43 2.95
C ILE A 183 -8.10 8.78 3.33
N ASP A 184 -8.82 9.42 2.41
CA ASP A 184 -9.50 10.70 2.67
C ASP A 184 -10.60 10.60 3.74
N ALA A 185 -11.33 9.48 3.80
CA ALA A 185 -12.33 9.25 4.82
C ALA A 185 -11.71 9.07 6.20
N VAL A 186 -10.64 8.28 6.29
CA VAL A 186 -9.89 8.05 7.53
C VAL A 186 -9.27 9.35 8.04
N ASP A 187 -8.59 10.11 7.18
CA ASP A 187 -7.96 11.38 7.58
C ASP A 187 -9.01 12.40 8.06
N ARG A 188 -10.18 12.49 7.41
CA ARG A 188 -11.29 13.33 7.87
C ARG A 188 -11.83 12.89 9.23
N ALA A 189 -11.96 11.58 9.46
CA ALA A 189 -12.42 11.05 10.73
C ALA A 189 -11.46 11.40 11.88
N HIS A 190 -10.15 11.30 11.66
CA HIS A 190 -9.14 11.71 12.65
C HIS A 190 -9.14 13.21 12.93
N ASN A 191 -9.24 14.04 11.89
CA ASN A 191 -9.33 15.50 12.05
C ASN A 191 -10.59 15.91 12.83
N THR A 192 -11.69 15.17 12.69
CA THR A 192 -12.94 15.42 13.41
C THR A 192 -12.88 14.93 14.87
N LYS A 193 -12.23 13.78 15.13
CA LYS A 193 -11.99 13.28 16.50
C LYS A 193 -11.10 14.24 17.29
N ASN A 194 -10.05 14.80 16.68
CA ASN A 194 -9.17 15.79 17.31
C ASN A 194 -9.85 17.16 17.55
N LYS A 195 -11.01 17.43 16.94
CA LYS A 195 -11.76 18.69 17.11
C LYS A 195 -12.85 18.62 18.20
N LYS A 196 -13.18 17.43 18.71
CA LYS A 196 -14.29 17.20 19.66
C LYS A 196 -13.88 16.98 21.13
N ILE A 197 -12.61 17.12 21.48
CA ILE A 197 -12.17 17.19 22.88
C ILE A 197 -12.02 18.68 23.23
N SER A 198 -12.76 19.11 24.25
CA SER A 198 -12.82 20.47 24.80
C SER A 198 -11.45 21.03 25.26
N PRO A 199 -11.33 22.35 25.49
CA PRO A 199 -10.08 23.08 25.38
C PRO A 199 -9.24 22.92 26.65
N ILE A 200 -8.20 22.10 26.61
CA ILE A 200 -6.98 22.28 27.41
C ILE A 200 -5.84 21.60 26.63
N SER A 201 -4.84 22.41 26.28
CA SER A 201 -3.55 22.07 25.67
C SER A 201 -3.63 21.33 24.33
N GLY A 202 -3.71 22.10 23.24
CA GLY A 202 -3.07 21.63 22.01
C GLY A 202 -1.59 21.38 22.27
N SER A 203 -0.94 20.51 21.50
CA SER A 203 0.52 20.41 21.57
C SER A 203 1.11 21.81 21.35
N ILE A 204 2.10 22.21 22.13
CA ILE A 204 2.82 23.49 21.95
C ILE A 204 3.28 23.67 20.49
N ALA A 205 3.64 22.56 19.84
CA ALA A 205 4.00 22.53 18.42
C ALA A 205 2.83 22.97 17.51
N ASP A 206 1.61 22.54 17.80
CA ASP A 206 0.41 22.90 17.02
C ASP A 206 0.03 24.36 17.22
N GLU A 207 0.26 24.90 18.41
CA GLU A 207 0.01 26.32 18.71
C GLU A 207 1.04 27.22 18.01
N ILE A 208 2.32 26.83 18.02
CA ILE A 208 3.38 27.53 17.27
C ILE A 208 3.12 27.47 15.76
N ALA A 209 2.63 26.34 15.23
CA ALA A 209 2.27 26.19 13.82
C ALA A 209 1.12 27.12 13.41
N LYS A 210 0.08 27.25 14.25
CA LYS A 210 -1.03 28.20 14.03
C LYS A 210 -0.56 29.65 14.07
N LEU A 211 0.34 29.99 15.01
CA LEU A 211 0.93 31.32 15.06
C LEU A 211 1.73 31.64 13.79
N ALA A 212 2.46 30.67 13.25
CA ALA A 212 3.22 30.83 12.01
C ALA A 212 2.27 31.06 10.82
N GLU A 213 1.16 30.32 10.77
CA GLU A 213 0.15 30.49 9.73
C GLU A 213 -0.53 31.88 9.77
N LEU A 214 -0.80 32.41 10.97
CA LEU A 214 -1.36 33.76 11.14
C LEU A 214 -0.37 34.85 10.73
N LYS A 215 0.92 34.64 10.95
CA LYS A 215 1.99 35.52 10.49
C LYS A 215 2.10 35.51 8.97
N ASP A 216 2.13 34.33 8.37
CA ASP A 216 2.25 34.17 6.91
C ASP A 216 1.04 34.75 6.16
N LYS A 217 -0.14 34.74 6.79
CA LYS A 217 -1.35 35.42 6.30
C LYS A 217 -1.35 36.94 6.52
N GLY A 218 -0.31 37.50 7.11
CA GLY A 218 -0.19 38.94 7.41
C GLY A 218 -1.15 39.43 8.49
N ILE A 219 -1.76 38.52 9.26
CA ILE A 219 -2.68 38.85 10.37
C ILE A 219 -1.86 39.24 11.61
N LEU A 220 -0.67 38.66 11.77
CA LEU A 220 0.29 39.01 12.81
C LEU A 220 1.55 39.61 12.19
N THR A 221 2.08 40.65 12.83
CA THR A 221 3.43 41.15 12.53
C THR A 221 4.50 40.22 13.11
N GLU A 222 5.73 40.30 12.59
CA GLU A 222 6.87 39.48 13.08
C GLU A 222 7.10 39.67 14.59
N ASN A 223 6.90 40.89 15.10
CA ASN A 223 7.05 41.22 16.51
C ASN A 223 5.94 40.59 17.37
N GLU A 224 4.69 40.60 16.90
CA GLU A 224 3.55 39.98 17.61
C GLU A 224 3.67 38.45 17.62
N PHE A 225 4.13 37.87 16.52
CA PHE A 225 4.44 36.44 16.44
C PHE A 225 5.53 36.04 17.45
N ALA A 226 6.64 36.78 17.49
CA ALA A 226 7.74 36.50 18.41
C ALA A 226 7.30 36.59 19.89
N ALA A 227 6.50 37.59 20.25
CA ALA A 227 5.99 37.77 21.60
C ALA A 227 5.07 36.61 22.05
N GLN A 228 4.17 36.15 21.16
CA GLN A 228 3.26 35.05 21.48
C GLN A 228 4.00 33.70 21.53
N LYS A 229 4.96 33.47 20.62
CA LYS A 229 5.82 32.28 20.63
C LYS A 229 6.61 32.15 21.94
N ALA A 230 7.19 33.24 22.42
CA ALA A 230 7.93 33.25 23.68
C ALA A 230 7.04 32.97 24.89
N LYS A 231 5.79 33.45 24.87
CA LYS A 231 4.81 33.21 25.94
C LYS A 231 4.42 31.74 26.05
N ILE A 232 4.24 31.06 24.91
CA ILE A 232 3.90 29.63 24.85
C ILE A 232 5.08 28.77 25.29
N LEU A 233 6.31 29.09 24.87
CA LEU A 233 7.52 28.36 25.28
C LEU A 233 7.83 28.45 26.78
N ASN A 234 7.47 29.56 27.44
CA ASN A 234 7.76 29.77 28.86
C ASN A 234 6.75 29.11 29.82
N GLN A 235 5.57 28.70 29.35
CA GLN A 235 4.60 27.96 30.17
C GLN A 235 5.10 26.56 30.58
N ASP A 236 6.13 26.04 29.92
CA ASP A 236 6.70 24.69 30.15
C ASP A 236 7.76 24.61 31.26
N SER A 237 8.22 25.74 31.82
CA SER A 237 9.33 25.75 32.78
C SER A 237 8.99 25.35 34.23
N SER A 238 7.81 24.78 34.50
CA SER A 238 7.32 24.49 35.87
C SER A 238 6.89 23.04 36.16
N THR A 239 7.44 22.03 35.47
CA THR A 239 7.26 20.62 35.88
C THR A 239 8.59 19.88 36.09
N LYS A 240 8.61 19.08 37.18
CA LYS A 240 9.76 18.43 37.85
C LYS A 240 10.57 17.47 36.95
N PRO A 241 11.83 17.14 37.31
CA PRO A 241 12.72 16.31 36.50
C PRO A 241 12.14 14.92 36.19
N ASN A 242 12.13 14.59 34.90
CA ASN A 242 11.71 13.30 34.36
C ASN A 242 12.58 12.17 34.92
N THR A 243 11.93 11.21 35.58
CA THR A 243 12.48 9.87 35.81
C THR A 243 12.46 9.14 34.46
N PRO A 244 13.51 8.37 34.08
CA PRO A 244 13.55 7.72 32.78
C PRO A 244 12.38 6.73 32.63
N LEU A 245 11.55 6.95 31.60
CA LEU A 245 10.54 5.99 31.14
C LEU A 245 11.24 4.69 30.74
N LYS A 246 11.02 3.62 31.50
CA LYS A 246 11.23 2.26 31.01
C LYS A 246 10.08 1.93 30.05
N LEU A 247 10.43 1.70 28.80
CA LEU A 247 9.54 1.20 27.77
C LEU A 247 9.47 -0.33 27.93
N ASP A 248 8.46 -0.83 28.62
CA ASP A 248 8.18 -2.27 28.62
C ASP A 248 7.50 -2.61 27.28
N LEU A 249 8.30 -3.20 26.37
CA LEU A 249 7.82 -3.72 25.09
C LEU A 249 6.96 -4.98 25.34
N PRO A 250 5.73 -5.06 24.81
CA PRO A 250 4.97 -6.32 24.80
C PRO A 250 5.70 -7.33 23.91
N THR A 251 6.14 -8.43 24.52
CA THR A 251 6.82 -9.55 23.87
C THR A 251 5.80 -10.62 23.50
N SER A 252 5.27 -10.56 22.28
CA SER A 252 4.91 -11.70 21.41
C SER A 252 3.94 -11.24 20.31
N ASN A 253 4.46 -11.11 19.09
CA ASN A 253 3.64 -11.10 17.88
C ASN A 253 3.43 -12.56 17.48
N SER A 254 2.18 -13.03 17.47
CA SER A 254 1.84 -14.43 17.11
C SER A 254 2.34 -14.86 15.73
N PHE A 255 2.61 -13.89 14.85
CA PHE A 255 3.16 -14.10 13.52
C PHE A 255 4.66 -14.44 13.54
N ASP A 256 5.45 -13.82 14.42
CA ASP A 256 6.88 -14.09 14.52
C ASP A 256 7.13 -15.46 15.17
N ASP A 257 6.21 -15.93 16.03
CA ASP A 257 6.30 -17.23 16.69
C ASP A 257 6.20 -18.39 15.68
N GLU A 258 5.33 -18.28 14.67
CA GLU A 258 5.18 -19.29 13.59
C GLU A 258 6.49 -19.46 12.80
N TRP A 259 7.10 -18.36 12.41
CA TRP A 259 8.34 -18.39 11.63
C TRP A 259 9.56 -18.77 12.48
N ARG A 260 9.56 -18.44 13.78
CA ARG A 260 10.56 -18.93 14.74
C ARG A 260 10.49 -20.43 14.95
N GLU A 261 9.30 -21.01 14.94
CA GLU A 261 9.12 -22.46 15.05
C GLU A 261 9.66 -23.18 13.81
N ILE A 262 9.34 -22.69 12.61
CA ILE A 262 9.86 -23.22 11.34
C ILE A 262 11.39 -23.06 11.26
N LEU A 263 11.91 -21.91 11.70
CA LEU A 263 13.36 -21.65 11.74
C LEU A 263 14.10 -22.63 12.64
N ARG A 264 13.51 -22.97 13.80
CA ARG A 264 14.08 -23.97 14.74
C ARG A 264 13.94 -25.40 14.22
N ALA A 265 12.84 -25.73 13.55
CA ALA A 265 12.53 -27.10 13.14
C ALA A 265 13.21 -27.51 11.83
N GLU A 266 13.22 -26.61 10.83
CA GLU A 266 13.60 -26.93 9.45
C GLU A 266 14.81 -26.12 8.97
N GLY A 267 15.23 -25.12 9.75
CA GLY A 267 16.40 -24.31 9.46
C GLY A 267 16.14 -23.16 8.48
N LYS A 268 17.14 -22.28 8.39
CA LYS A 268 17.05 -20.97 7.76
C LYS A 268 16.68 -20.98 6.28
N LEU A 269 17.18 -21.96 5.53
CA LEU A 269 16.92 -22.08 4.09
C LEU A 269 15.43 -22.36 3.82
N GLU A 270 14.86 -23.31 4.56
CA GLU A 270 13.47 -23.72 4.38
C GLU A 270 12.50 -22.67 4.93
N ALA A 271 12.85 -22.03 6.04
CA ALA A 271 12.12 -20.86 6.55
C ALA A 271 12.07 -19.72 5.52
N CYS A 272 13.19 -19.37 4.88
CA CYS A 272 13.22 -18.34 3.83
C CYS A 272 12.38 -18.74 2.62
N LYS A 273 12.40 -20.02 2.21
CA LYS A 273 11.65 -20.50 1.06
C LYS A 273 10.14 -20.48 1.33
N ARG A 274 9.71 -20.99 2.49
CA ARG A 274 8.31 -20.96 2.91
C ARG A 274 7.81 -19.55 3.13
N TYR A 275 8.64 -18.67 3.72
CA TYR A 275 8.29 -17.25 3.87
C TYR A 275 8.14 -16.55 2.52
N LYS A 276 9.05 -16.81 1.58
CA LYS A 276 8.96 -16.32 0.20
C LYS A 276 7.67 -16.78 -0.48
N GLU A 277 7.34 -18.05 -0.37
CA GLU A 277 6.12 -18.64 -0.95
C GLU A 277 4.84 -18.12 -0.28
N ALA A 278 4.83 -18.00 1.05
CA ALA A 278 3.68 -17.54 1.83
C ALA A 278 3.40 -16.04 1.67
N MET A 279 4.45 -15.22 1.62
CA MET A 279 4.35 -13.76 1.58
C MET A 279 4.46 -13.19 0.16
N GLY A 280 4.76 -14.02 -0.84
CA GLY A 280 4.91 -13.60 -2.24
C GLY A 280 6.08 -12.62 -2.47
N VAL A 281 7.05 -12.60 -1.56
CA VAL A 281 8.18 -11.65 -1.58
C VAL A 281 9.38 -12.18 -2.38
N SER A 282 10.37 -11.32 -2.63
CA SER A 282 11.64 -11.77 -3.19
C SER A 282 12.44 -12.60 -2.17
N LEU A 283 13.36 -13.45 -2.64
CA LEU A 283 14.23 -14.23 -1.76
C LEU A 283 15.08 -13.32 -0.84
N ALA A 284 15.46 -12.14 -1.32
CA ALA A 284 16.22 -11.16 -0.53
C ALA A 284 15.39 -10.64 0.65
N MET A 285 14.13 -10.27 0.41
CA MET A 285 13.22 -9.81 1.46
C MET A 285 12.84 -10.92 2.44
N ALA A 286 12.68 -12.15 1.95
CA ALA A 286 12.44 -13.30 2.82
C ALA A 286 13.62 -13.54 3.76
N LYS A 287 14.85 -13.46 3.24
CA LYS A 287 16.06 -13.59 4.05
C LYS A 287 16.17 -12.46 5.08
N GLU A 288 15.94 -11.22 4.67
CA GLU A 288 16.00 -10.05 5.56
C GLU A 288 15.01 -10.16 6.73
N TYR A 289 13.80 -10.66 6.47
CA TYR A 289 12.82 -10.91 7.53
C TYR A 289 13.24 -12.07 8.44
N ILE A 290 13.61 -13.23 7.89
CA ILE A 290 14.02 -14.40 8.69
C ILE A 290 15.26 -14.06 9.55
N ASP A 291 16.21 -13.27 9.03
CA ASP A 291 17.37 -12.77 9.77
C ASP A 291 16.97 -11.85 10.94
N SER A 292 15.83 -11.15 10.84
CA SER A 292 15.35 -10.22 11.89
C SER A 292 14.66 -10.92 13.07
N ILE A 293 14.23 -12.18 12.88
CA ILE A 293 13.49 -12.96 13.89
C ILE A 293 14.26 -14.16 14.44
N GLU A 294 15.43 -14.48 13.85
CA GLU A 294 16.43 -15.44 14.36
C GLU A 294 16.92 -15.08 15.76
#